data_AF-A0A955AGV7-F1
#
_entry.id   AF-A0A955AGV7-F1
#
_cell.length_a   1.000
_cell.length_b   1.000
_cell.length_c   1.000
_cell.angle_alpha   90.00
_cell.angle_beta   90.00
_cell.angle_gamma   90.00
#
_symmetry.space_group_name_H-M   'P 1'
#
loop_
_entity.id
_entity.type
_entity.pdbx_description
1 polymer ?
#
loop_
_entity_poly.entity_id
_entity_poly.type
_entity_poly.pdbx_seq_one_letter_code
_entity_poly.pdbx_strand_id
1 'polypeptide(L)'
;MPMRLPACWLGRLPLLVVVAWNQLLSCAVTLGACGSVLVYVTAASADWPTYRGDANRTGYSDSTLPPELQLLWQYAPSHVPRSAWPPPARGSYWQQL
;
A
#
# COMPACT_ATOMS: atom_id res chain seq x y z
N MET A 1 58.52 0.88 -53.38
CA MET A 1 57.05 0.98 -53.20
C MET A 1 56.56 -0.24 -52.43
N PRO A 2 56.11 -0.10 -51.16
CA PRO A 2 55.24 -1.11 -50.54
C PRO A 2 53.83 -0.54 -50.33
N MET A 3 52.84 -1.16 -50.98
CA MET A 3 51.42 -0.92 -50.76
C MET A 3 51.04 -1.40 -49.35
N ARG A 4 50.50 -0.48 -48.54
CA ARG A 4 49.88 -0.77 -47.24
C ARG A 4 48.36 -0.80 -47.42
N LEU A 5 47.72 -1.92 -47.09
CA LEU A 5 46.26 -2.06 -47.04
C LEU A 5 45.71 -1.50 -45.70
N PRO A 6 44.49 -0.91 -45.69
CA PRO A 6 43.95 -0.22 -44.51
C PRO A 6 43.29 -1.19 -43.52
N ALA A 7 43.83 -1.21 -42.29
CA ALA A 7 43.32 -1.97 -41.14
C ALA A 7 42.16 -1.26 -40.43
N CYS A 8 41.04 -1.00 -41.12
CA CYS A 8 40.03 -0.06 -40.60
C CYS A 8 38.64 -0.64 -40.25
N TRP A 9 38.39 -1.96 -40.35
CA TRP A 9 37.00 -2.45 -40.39
C TRP A 9 36.47 -3.37 -39.29
N LEU A 10 37.11 -3.49 -38.11
CA LEU A 10 36.61 -4.39 -37.03
C LEU A 10 36.39 -3.77 -35.64
N GLY A 11 36.30 -2.45 -35.50
CA GLY A 11 36.32 -1.80 -34.18
C GLY A 11 34.99 -1.37 -33.55
N ARG A 12 33.85 -1.38 -34.26
CA ARG A 12 32.69 -0.53 -33.89
C ARG A 12 31.35 -1.22 -33.66
N LEU A 13 31.34 -2.53 -33.43
CA LEU A 13 30.12 -3.29 -33.12
C LEU A 13 29.92 -3.76 -31.65
N PRO A 14 30.92 -3.82 -30.74
CA PRO A 14 30.69 -4.42 -29.42
C PRO A 14 29.95 -3.50 -28.44
N LEU A 15 30.08 -2.17 -28.59
CA LEU A 15 29.52 -1.21 -27.63
C LEU A 15 28.00 -1.11 -27.70
N LEU A 16 27.40 -1.21 -28.89
CA LEU A 16 25.94 -1.15 -29.05
C LEU A 16 25.26 -2.41 -28.49
N VAL A 17 25.89 -3.58 -28.63
CA VAL A 17 25.38 -4.84 -28.06
C VAL A 17 25.46 -4.82 -26.54
N VAL A 18 26.58 -4.36 -25.98
CA VAL A 18 26.76 -4.25 -24.52
C VAL A 18 25.80 -3.20 -23.93
N VAL A 19 25.63 -2.05 -24.57
CA VAL A 19 24.66 -1.04 -24.13
C VAL A 19 23.23 -1.56 -24.23
N ALA A 20 22.85 -2.22 -25.32
CA ALA A 20 21.51 -2.79 -25.47
C ALA A 20 21.21 -3.85 -24.40
N TRP A 21 22.19 -4.71 -24.09
CA TRP A 21 22.06 -5.70 -23.00
C TRP A 21 21.97 -5.03 -21.62
N ASN A 22 22.78 -4.00 -21.36
CA ASN A 22 22.76 -3.29 -20.08
C ASN A 22 21.46 -2.50 -19.85
N GLN A 23 20.85 -1.97 -20.92
CA GLN A 23 19.56 -1.27 -20.87
C GLN A 23 18.39 -2.24 -20.64
N LEU A 24 18.41 -3.41 -21.28
CA LEU A 24 17.39 -4.44 -21.07
C LEU A 24 17.44 -5.02 -19.65
N LEU A 25 18.63 -5.26 -19.10
CA LEU A 25 18.83 -5.71 -17.73
C LEU A 25 18.37 -4.65 -16.70
N SER A 26 18.64 -3.37 -16.97
CA SER A 26 18.21 -2.27 -16.09
C SER A 26 16.68 -2.12 -16.03
N CYS A 27 15.98 -2.25 -17.17
CA CYS A 27 14.51 -2.23 -17.22
C CYS A 27 13.87 -3.43 -16.50
N ALA A 28 14.47 -4.62 -16.61
CA ALA A 28 13.97 -5.80 -15.91
C ALA A 28 14.09 -5.66 -14.38
N VAL A 29 15.19 -5.07 -13.90
CA VAL A 29 15.42 -4.83 -12.46
C VAL A 29 14.49 -3.74 -11.92
N THR A 30 14.25 -2.66 -12.66
CA THR A 30 13.32 -1.60 -12.21
C THR A 30 11.86 -2.05 -12.21
N LEU A 31 11.43 -2.85 -13.19
CA LEU A 31 10.09 -3.44 -13.20
C LEU A 31 9.89 -4.45 -12.06
N GLY A 32 10.92 -5.25 -11.72
CA GLY A 32 10.87 -6.18 -10.58
C GLY A 32 10.86 -5.49 -9.20
N ALA A 33 11.59 -4.39 -9.04
CA ALA A 33 11.62 -3.61 -7.80
C ALA A 33 10.31 -2.83 -7.54
N CYS A 34 9.67 -2.29 -8.59
CA CYS A 34 8.36 -1.64 -8.44
C CYS A 34 7.25 -2.64 -8.07
N GLY A 35 7.29 -3.85 -8.65
CA GLY A 35 6.31 -4.90 -8.34
C GLY A 35 6.35 -5.37 -6.88
N SER A 36 7.51 -5.32 -6.23
CA SER A 36 7.69 -5.77 -4.84
C SER A 36 7.26 -4.73 -3.79
N VAL A 37 7.18 -3.44 -4.16
CA VAL A 37 6.65 -2.39 -3.26
C VAL A 37 5.13 -2.47 -3.12
N LEU A 38 4.41 -2.94 -4.15
CA LEU A 38 2.95 -3.04 -4.13
C LEU A 38 2.42 -4.18 -3.24
N VAL A 39 3.25 -5.17 -2.89
CA VAL A 39 2.82 -6.37 -2.14
C VAL A 39 2.76 -6.12 -0.62
N TYR A 40 3.45 -5.12 -0.08
CA TYR A 40 3.50 -4.89 1.38
C TYR A 40 2.21 -4.30 1.98
N VAL A 41 1.24 -3.87 1.15
CA VAL A 41 -0.02 -3.24 1.61
C VAL A 41 -1.22 -4.18 1.43
N THR A 42 -1.02 -5.49 1.35
CA THR A 42 -2.12 -6.39 1.69
C THR A 42 -2.19 -6.47 3.21
N ALA A 43 -3.03 -5.62 3.81
CA ALA A 43 -3.40 -5.71 5.22
C ALA A 43 -3.63 -7.18 5.57
N ALA A 44 -2.98 -7.67 6.63
CA ALA A 44 -3.20 -9.03 7.08
C ALA A 44 -4.70 -9.21 7.35
N SER A 45 -5.24 -10.40 7.16
CA SER A 45 -6.70 -10.64 7.25
C SER A 45 -7.33 -10.32 8.61
N ALA A 46 -6.50 -10.06 9.64
CA ALA A 46 -6.93 -9.63 10.97
C ALA A 46 -6.68 -8.13 11.25
N ASP A 47 -6.08 -7.40 10.31
CA ASP A 47 -5.79 -5.97 10.50
C ASP A 47 -7.05 -5.12 10.32
N TRP A 48 -7.09 -3.97 11.00
CA TRP A 48 -8.19 -3.00 10.89
C TRP A 48 -7.69 -1.66 10.34
N PRO A 49 -7.29 -1.60 9.05
CA PRO A 49 -6.50 -0.49 8.51
C PRO A 49 -7.31 0.80 8.28
N THR A 50 -8.64 0.71 8.19
CA THR A 50 -9.50 1.86 7.87
C THR A 50 -10.80 1.86 8.67
N TYR A 51 -11.56 2.95 8.56
CA TYR A 51 -12.89 3.06 9.15
C TYR A 51 -13.80 1.95 8.61
N ARG A 52 -14.38 1.15 9.52
CA ARG A 52 -15.13 -0.09 9.22
C ARG A 52 -14.32 -1.17 8.50
N GLY A 53 -13.01 -1.25 8.74
CA GLY A 53 -12.16 -2.41 8.43
C GLY A 53 -11.70 -2.50 6.98
N ASP A 54 -12.55 -2.15 6.01
CA ASP A 54 -12.23 -2.24 4.59
C ASP A 54 -12.77 -1.06 3.77
N ALA A 55 -12.40 -1.00 2.48
CA ALA A 55 -12.85 0.04 1.54
C ALA A 55 -14.37 0.02 1.30
N ASN A 56 -15.01 -1.15 1.41
CA ASN A 56 -16.46 -1.31 1.31
C ASN A 56 -17.18 -0.93 2.60
N ARG A 57 -16.43 -0.63 3.66
CA ARG A 57 -16.90 -0.33 5.00
C ARG A 57 -17.83 -1.43 5.53
N THR A 58 -17.48 -2.70 5.40
CA THR A 58 -18.36 -3.78 5.88
C THR A 58 -18.45 -3.79 7.41
N GLY A 59 -17.32 -3.58 8.10
CA GLY A 59 -17.20 -3.77 9.56
C GLY A 59 -17.12 -5.24 9.98
N TYR A 60 -16.69 -6.12 9.07
CA TYR A 60 -16.60 -7.56 9.28
C TYR A 60 -15.14 -8.04 9.33
N SER A 61 -14.86 -9.07 10.14
CA SER A 61 -13.58 -9.77 10.19
C SER A 61 -13.84 -11.27 10.34
N ASP A 62 -13.08 -12.10 9.64
CA ASP A 62 -13.15 -13.57 9.71
C ASP A 62 -12.53 -14.17 10.98
N SER A 63 -12.12 -13.33 11.94
CA SER A 63 -11.45 -13.78 13.17
C SER A 63 -12.40 -14.54 14.09
N THR A 64 -12.01 -15.75 14.49
CA THR A 64 -12.79 -16.57 15.45
C THR A 64 -12.50 -16.13 16.88
N LEU A 65 -13.56 -15.89 17.66
CA LEU A 65 -13.44 -15.55 19.08
C LEU A 65 -13.18 -16.80 19.94
N PRO A 66 -12.37 -16.69 21.00
CA PRO A 66 -12.22 -17.77 21.98
C PRO A 66 -13.53 -18.01 22.74
N PRO A 67 -13.73 -19.21 23.31
CA PRO A 67 -14.97 -19.56 24.02
C PRO A 67 -15.18 -18.77 25.31
N GLU A 68 -14.09 -18.30 25.93
CA GLU A 68 -14.12 -17.48 27.13
C GLU A 68 -13.43 -16.15 26.84
N LEU A 69 -14.14 -15.06 27.08
CA LEU A 69 -13.64 -13.70 26.90
C LEU A 69 -13.17 -13.15 28.24
N GLN A 70 -11.92 -12.72 28.30
CA GLN A 70 -11.31 -12.10 29.47
C GLN A 70 -10.80 -10.70 29.12
N LEU A 71 -10.85 -9.79 30.09
CA LEU A 71 -10.37 -8.43 29.90
C LEU A 71 -8.83 -8.45 29.82
N LEU A 72 -8.28 -8.16 28.63
CA LEU A 72 -6.83 -8.08 28.44
C LEU A 72 -6.26 -6.72 28.84
N TRP A 73 -6.93 -5.65 28.45
CA TRP A 73 -6.51 -4.28 28.73
C TRP A 73 -7.70 -3.34 28.70
N GLN A 74 -7.54 -2.20 29.37
CA GLN A 74 -8.49 -1.10 29.33
C GLN A 74 -7.73 0.20 29.12
N TYR A 75 -8.24 1.06 28.24
CA TYR A 75 -7.70 2.39 27.99
C TYR A 75 -8.71 3.44 28.45
N ALA A 76 -8.27 4.35 29.32
CA ALA A 76 -9.04 5.50 29.76
C ALA A 76 -8.55 6.75 29.02
N PRO A 77 -9.31 7.31 28.05
CA PRO A 77 -8.91 8.52 27.37
C PRO A 77 -8.86 9.69 28.36
N SER A 78 -7.85 10.56 28.22
CA SER A 78 -7.70 11.76 29.06
C SER A 78 -8.75 12.83 28.78
N HIS A 79 -9.34 12.84 27.58
CA HIS A 79 -10.37 13.78 27.19
C HIS A 79 -11.76 13.20 27.48
N VAL A 80 -12.65 14.02 28.06
CA VAL A 80 -14.06 13.65 28.21
C VAL A 80 -14.74 13.62 26.84
N PRO A 81 -15.64 12.65 26.59
CA PRO A 81 -16.38 12.60 25.33
C PRO A 81 -17.24 13.86 25.22
N ARG A 82 -17.08 14.58 24.11
CA ARG A 82 -17.98 15.68 23.75
C ARG A 82 -19.20 15.07 23.09
N SER A 83 -20.40 15.54 23.47
CA SER A 83 -21.63 15.18 22.74
C SER A 83 -21.45 15.49 21.26
N ALA A 84 -21.65 14.48 20.41
CA ALA A 84 -21.64 14.66 18.96
C ALA A 84 -22.80 15.54 18.49
N TRP A 85 -23.89 15.55 19.25
CA TRP A 85 -25.09 16.32 18.95
C TRP A 85 -25.10 17.62 19.75
N PRO A 86 -25.58 18.73 19.15
CA PRO A 86 -25.91 19.93 19.91
C PRO A 86 -26.99 19.61 20.97
N PRO A 87 -27.22 20.52 21.95
CA PRO A 87 -28.35 20.41 22.86
C PRO A 87 -29.64 20.12 22.08
N PRO A 88 -30.57 19.33 22.65
CA PRO A 88 -31.81 18.99 21.97
C PRO A 88 -32.46 20.28 21.44
N ALA A 89 -32.90 20.23 20.18
CA ALA A 89 -33.68 21.33 19.62
C ALA A 89 -34.84 21.63 20.58
N ARG A 90 -35.17 22.92 20.78
CA ARG A 90 -36.36 23.32 21.55
C ARG A 90 -37.53 22.44 21.08
N GLY A 91 -38.11 21.68 22.00
CA GLY A 91 -39.02 20.58 21.68
C GLY A 91 -40.06 21.02 20.65
N SER A 92 -40.17 20.24 19.58
CA SER A 92 -41.22 20.48 18.57
C SER A 92 -42.58 20.11 19.18
N TYR A 93 -43.63 20.79 18.73
CA TYR A 93 -45.02 20.62 19.22
C TYR A 93 -45.47 19.14 19.30
N TRP A 94 -44.93 18.27 18.44
CA TRP A 94 -45.24 16.85 18.35
C TRP A 94 -44.70 15.98 19.51
N GLN A 95 -43.74 16.46 20.29
CA GLN A 95 -43.21 15.73 21.45
C GLN A 95 -44.06 15.91 22.73
N GLN A 96 -45.17 16.67 22.64
CA GLN A 96 -46.04 17.03 23.77
C GLN A 96 -47.43 16.37 23.72
N LEU A 97 -47.69 15.50 22.75
CA LEU A 97 -48.91 14.70 22.62
C LEU A 97 -48.67 13.29 23.18
#